data_AF-A0A2W6DT06-F1
#
_entry.id   AF-A0A2W6DT06-F1
#
_cell.length_a   1.000
_cell.length_b   1.000
_cell.length_c   1.000
_cell.angle_alpha   90.00
_cell.angle_beta   90.00
_cell.angle_gamma   90.00
#
_symmetry.space_group_name_H-M   'P 1'
#
loop_
_entity.id
_entity.type
_entity.pdbx_description
1 polymer ?
#
loop_
_entity_poly.entity_id
_entity_poly.type
_entity_poly.pdbx_seq_one_letter_code
_entity_poly.pdbx_strand_id
1 'polypeptide(L)'
;MAEFALNHPGGVLPMPVTEATEGPSGIDVGKLLKETEHVTLDPGFVNTASCASSITYIDGDAGVLRYRGYPIDQLAEKSSFLDVSYLLIHGVLPTVDELTAFSDEIRQHTLLHEELRKFFDGFPRDAHPMAVLSSAVSALSTFYQD
;
A
#
# COMPACT_ATOMS: atom_id res chain seq x y z
N MET A 1 2.54 -12.79 27.90
CA MET A 1 2.84 -11.67 26.98
C MET A 1 4.14 -11.06 27.44
N ALA A 2 5.08 -10.80 26.54
CA ALA A 2 6.29 -10.07 26.91
C ALA A 2 5.90 -8.63 27.27
N GLU A 3 6.18 -8.20 28.49
CA GLU A 3 5.93 -6.83 28.93
C GLU A 3 7.11 -5.96 28.52
N PHE A 4 6.96 -5.20 27.44
CA PHE A 4 7.94 -4.17 27.09
C PHE A 4 7.67 -2.93 27.92
N ALA A 5 8.74 -2.31 28.40
CA ALA A 5 8.68 -1.05 29.12
C ALA A 5 9.95 -0.24 28.88
N LEU A 6 9.80 1.07 28.79
CA LEU A 6 10.90 2.02 28.67
C LEU A 6 11.20 2.63 30.04
N ASN A 7 12.42 2.43 30.52
CA ASN A 7 12.91 3.11 31.71
C ASN A 7 13.42 4.52 31.32
N HIS A 8 12.90 5.55 31.99
CA HIS A 8 13.30 6.94 31.79
C HIS A 8 13.41 7.68 33.14
N PRO A 9 13.99 8.90 33.19
CA PRO A 9 14.18 9.62 34.46
C PRO A 9 12.88 9.88 35.25
N GLY A 10 11.73 9.93 34.57
CA GLY A 10 10.41 10.13 35.17
C GLY A 10 9.70 8.85 35.60
N GLY A 11 10.30 7.67 35.39
CA GLY A 11 9.73 6.39 35.78
C GLY A 11 9.82 5.32 34.69
N VAL A 12 8.87 4.41 34.71
CA VAL A 12 8.78 3.30 33.75
C VAL A 12 7.52 3.49 32.92
N LEU A 13 7.68 3.60 31.60
CA LEU A 13 6.58 3.70 30.66
C LEU A 13 6.28 2.32 30.06
N PRO A 14 5.11 1.72 30.34
CA PRO A 14 4.70 0.49 29.67
C PRO A 14 4.53 0.71 28.16
N MET A 15 5.02 -0.24 27.37
CA MET A 15 4.97 -0.21 25.91
C MET A 15 4.16 -1.41 25.41
N PRO A 16 2.87 -1.24 25.11
CA PRO A 16 2.02 -2.31 24.60
C PRO A 16 2.58 -2.91 23.31
N VAL A 17 2.35 -4.20 23.11
CA VAL A 17 2.70 -4.91 21.87
C VAL A 17 1.44 -5.07 21.02
N THR A 18 1.55 -4.70 19.75
CA THR A 18 0.56 -5.03 18.73
C THR A 18 1.03 -6.27 18.00
N GLU A 19 0.33 -7.38 18.23
CA GLU A 19 0.70 -8.68 17.65
C GLU A 19 0.44 -8.72 16.14
N ALA A 20 1.44 -9.19 15.39
CA ALA A 20 1.29 -9.46 13.96
C ALA A 20 0.74 -10.88 13.75
N THR A 21 -0.10 -11.08 12.72
CA THR A 21 -0.51 -12.43 12.31
C THR A 21 0.67 -13.22 11.74
N GLU A 22 1.56 -12.55 11.02
CA GLU A 22 2.79 -13.10 10.47
C GLU A 22 3.87 -11.99 10.47
N GLY A 23 5.13 -12.35 10.73
CA GLY A 23 6.23 -11.39 10.88
C GLY A 23 6.40 -10.82 12.29
N PRO A 24 7.25 -9.79 12.46
CA PRO A 24 7.54 -9.20 13.76
C PRO A 24 6.37 -8.36 14.29
N SER A 25 6.04 -8.53 15.57
CA SER A 25 5.05 -7.70 16.28
C SER A 25 5.59 -6.28 16.54
N GLY A 26 4.69 -5.30 16.53
CA GLY A 26 5.03 -3.89 16.72
C GLY A 26 4.99 -3.48 18.19
N ILE A 27 5.94 -2.66 18.64
CA ILE A 27 5.91 -2.05 19.97
C ILE A 27 5.30 -0.65 19.84
N ASP A 28 4.22 -0.38 20.58
CA ASP A 28 3.52 0.89 20.53
C ASP A 28 4.29 2.00 21.27
N VAL A 29 4.72 3.01 20.52
CA VAL A 29 5.44 4.21 20.99
C VAL A 29 4.53 5.44 21.09
N GLY A 30 3.21 5.32 20.92
CA GLY A 30 2.28 6.44 20.79
C GLY A 30 2.22 7.38 22.01
N LYS A 31 2.55 6.88 23.21
CA LYS A 31 2.62 7.68 24.44
C LYS A 31 4.00 8.28 24.72
N LEU A 32 5.03 7.94 23.93
CA LEU A 32 6.41 8.26 24.22
C LEU A 32 6.64 9.77 24.40
N LEU A 33 6.23 10.58 23.43
CA LEU A 33 6.42 12.04 23.48
C LEU A 33 5.69 12.67 24.67
N LYS A 34 4.45 12.24 24.92
CA LYS A 34 3.61 12.81 25.98
C LYS A 34 4.13 12.52 27.38
N GLU A 35 4.62 11.29 27.62
CA GLU A 35 5.00 10.83 28.95
C GLU A 35 6.49 11.04 29.25
N THR A 36 7.32 11.19 28.22
CA THR A 36 8.79 11.28 28.39
C THR A 36 9.41 12.54 27.81
N GLU A 37 8.72 13.30 26.97
CA GLU A 37 9.29 14.41 26.17
C GLU A 37 10.36 13.98 25.15
N HIS A 38 10.43 12.69 24.81
CA HIS A 38 11.36 12.14 23.82
C HIS A 38 10.64 11.60 22.58
N VAL A 39 11.37 11.44 21.48
CA VAL A 39 10.92 10.80 20.23
C VAL A 39 11.87 9.68 19.85
N THR A 40 11.39 8.74 19.03
CA THR A 40 12.28 7.79 18.35
C THR A 40 12.99 8.51 17.20
N LEU A 41 14.25 8.16 16.97
CA LEU A 41 15.01 8.62 15.82
C LEU A 41 15.34 7.40 14.95
N ASP A 42 14.63 7.27 13.83
CA ASP A 42 14.79 6.16 12.87
C ASP A 42 14.80 6.72 11.44
N PRO A 43 15.93 7.30 10.98
CA PRO A 43 16.03 7.88 9.66
C PRO A 43 15.69 6.85 8.56
N GLY A 44 14.68 7.15 7.76
CA GLY A 44 14.21 6.25 6.69
C GLY A 44 13.19 5.19 7.13
N PHE A 45 12.74 5.21 8.40
CA PHE A 45 11.70 4.31 8.94
C PHE A 45 12.03 2.81 8.84
N VAL A 46 13.32 2.45 8.91
CA VAL A 46 13.77 1.05 8.73
C VAL A 46 13.24 0.12 9.82
N ASN A 47 12.99 0.64 11.03
CA ASN A 47 12.51 -0.10 12.19
C ASN A 47 11.10 0.32 12.63
N THR A 48 10.45 1.23 11.88
CA THR A 48 9.18 1.84 12.27
C THR A 48 8.04 1.32 11.40
N ALA A 49 7.15 0.52 12.00
CA ALA A 49 5.88 0.16 11.36
C ALA A 49 4.91 1.35 11.45
N SER A 50 4.56 1.93 10.30
CA SER A 50 3.69 3.12 10.23
C SER A 50 2.19 2.80 10.08
N CYS A 51 1.84 1.58 9.67
CA CYS A 51 0.46 1.15 9.52
C CYS A 51 0.30 -0.36 9.76
N ALA A 52 -0.92 -0.77 10.08
CA ALA A 52 -1.34 -2.16 9.97
C ALA A 52 -1.85 -2.43 8.55
N SER A 53 -1.42 -3.54 7.95
CA SER A 53 -1.85 -3.94 6.61
C SER A 53 -2.05 -5.44 6.52
N SER A 54 -3.05 -5.85 5.75
CA SER A 54 -3.35 -7.24 5.39
C SER A 54 -3.23 -7.47 3.88
N ILE A 55 -2.51 -6.60 3.16
CA ILE A 55 -2.42 -6.62 1.69
C ILE A 55 -1.27 -7.52 1.23
N THR A 56 -0.04 -7.22 1.65
CA THR A 56 1.18 -7.88 1.18
C THR A 56 2.07 -8.23 2.35
N TYR A 57 2.61 -9.44 2.34
CA TYR A 57 3.63 -9.87 3.29
C TYR A 57 4.92 -10.21 2.54
N ILE A 58 6.05 -9.81 3.12
CA ILE A 58 7.39 -10.03 2.57
C ILE A 58 8.30 -10.53 3.69
N ASP A 59 9.01 -11.63 3.43
CA ASP A 59 10.15 -12.08 4.22
C ASP A 59 11.34 -12.24 3.26
N GLY A 60 12.29 -11.31 3.33
CA GLY A 60 13.45 -11.31 2.44
C GLY A 60 14.43 -12.45 2.72
N ASP A 61 14.55 -12.88 3.98
CA ASP A 61 15.48 -13.94 4.39
C ASP A 61 14.95 -15.31 3.96
N ALA A 62 13.64 -15.52 4.07
CA ALA A 62 12.97 -16.73 3.61
C ALA A 62 12.62 -16.70 2.10
N GLY A 63 12.80 -15.56 1.41
CA GLY A 63 12.45 -15.40 0.00
C GLY A 63 10.94 -15.46 -0.27
N VAL A 64 10.12 -15.00 0.67
CA VAL A 64 8.65 -15.05 0.61
C VAL A 64 8.09 -13.70 0.16
N LEU A 65 7.22 -13.73 -0.84
CA LEU A 65 6.35 -12.63 -1.22
C LEU A 65 4.93 -13.17 -1.42
N ARG A 66 3.95 -12.58 -0.73
CA ARG A 66 2.54 -13.00 -0.80
C ARG A 66 1.60 -11.81 -0.93
N TYR A 67 0.58 -11.95 -1.77
CA TYR A 67 -0.55 -11.02 -1.84
C TYR A 67 -1.79 -11.67 -1.24
N ARG A 68 -2.38 -11.05 -0.22
CA ARG A 68 -3.53 -11.58 0.55
C ARG A 68 -3.33 -13.04 1.00
N GLY A 69 -2.09 -13.42 1.32
CA GLY A 69 -1.70 -14.77 1.72
C GLY A 69 -1.33 -15.73 0.57
N TYR A 70 -1.61 -15.39 -0.69
CA TYR A 70 -1.23 -16.22 -1.84
C TYR A 70 0.24 -15.99 -2.23
N PRO A 71 1.06 -17.05 -2.34
CA PRO A 71 2.42 -16.96 -2.89
C PRO A 71 2.45 -16.33 -4.28
N ILE A 72 3.45 -15.46 -4.52
CA ILE A 72 3.54 -14.68 -5.75
C ILE A 72 3.75 -15.54 -7.00
N ASP A 73 4.46 -16.66 -6.87
CA ASP A 73 4.69 -17.65 -7.93
C ASP A 73 3.37 -18.28 -8.40
N GLN A 74 2.49 -18.65 -7.46
CA GLN A 74 1.16 -19.18 -7.79
C GLN A 74 0.32 -18.17 -8.55
N LEU A 75 0.32 -16.91 -8.12
CA LEU A 75 -0.42 -15.84 -8.80
C LEU A 75 0.15 -15.58 -10.19
N ALA A 76 1.48 -15.56 -10.34
CA ALA A 76 2.14 -15.33 -11.62
C ALA A 76 1.86 -16.45 -12.65
N GLU A 77 1.79 -17.71 -12.19
CA GLU A 77 1.54 -18.86 -13.07
C GLU A 77 0.07 -19.09 -13.40
N LYS A 78 -0.84 -18.78 -12.46
CA LYS A 78 -2.24 -19.24 -12.52
C LYS A 78 -3.27 -18.11 -12.60
N SER A 79 -2.86 -16.85 -12.46
CA SER A 79 -3.78 -15.71 -12.43
C SER A 79 -3.40 -14.66 -13.47
N SER A 80 -4.40 -13.90 -13.90
CA SER A 80 -4.19 -12.72 -14.75
C SER A 80 -3.94 -11.47 -13.89
N PHE A 81 -3.50 -10.39 -14.54
CA PHE A 81 -3.36 -9.09 -13.87
C PHE A 81 -4.69 -8.57 -13.29
N LEU A 82 -5.82 -8.84 -13.95
CA LEU A 82 -7.13 -8.42 -13.46
C LEU A 82 -7.56 -9.23 -12.23
N ASP A 83 -7.27 -10.53 -12.18
CA ASP A 83 -7.50 -11.36 -10.99
C ASP A 83 -6.75 -10.80 -9.78
N VAL A 84 -5.46 -10.49 -9.97
CA VAL A 84 -4.60 -9.95 -8.90
C VAL A 84 -5.03 -8.53 -8.50
N SER A 85 -5.45 -7.70 -9.46
CA SER A 85 -5.97 -6.36 -9.17
C SER A 85 -7.23 -6.44 -8.31
N TYR A 86 -8.17 -7.32 -8.68
CA TYR A 86 -9.37 -7.58 -7.89
C TYR A 86 -9.01 -8.08 -6.48
N LEU A 87 -8.10 -9.06 -6.39
CA LEU A 87 -7.61 -9.59 -5.11
C LEU A 87 -7.04 -8.52 -4.19
N LEU A 88 -6.23 -7.60 -4.71
CA LEU A 88 -5.62 -6.56 -3.90
C LEU A 88 -6.65 -5.54 -3.41
N ILE A 89 -7.60 -5.16 -4.26
CA ILE A 89 -8.67 -4.20 -3.93
C ILE A 89 -9.69 -4.80 -2.95
N HIS A 90 -10.20 -6.00 -3.24
CA HIS A 90 -11.32 -6.61 -2.52
C HIS A 90 -10.90 -7.61 -1.43
N GLY A 91 -9.64 -8.04 -1.42
CA GLY A 91 -9.09 -8.96 -0.42
C GLY A 91 -9.33 -10.44 -0.70
N VAL A 92 -10.11 -10.79 -1.73
CA VAL A 92 -10.44 -12.16 -2.13
C VAL A 92 -10.31 -12.34 -3.64
N LEU A 93 -10.02 -13.56 -4.10
CA LEU A 93 -10.00 -13.86 -5.53
C LEU A 93 -11.42 -13.80 -6.10
N PRO A 94 -11.63 -13.24 -7.30
CA PRO A 94 -12.94 -13.14 -7.90
C PRO A 94 -13.47 -14.51 -8.34
N THR A 95 -14.78 -14.67 -8.30
CA THR A 95 -15.50 -15.69 -9.08
C THR A 95 -15.48 -15.34 -10.57
N VAL A 96 -15.87 -16.28 -11.44
CA VAL A 96 -15.91 -16.06 -12.89
C VAL A 96 -16.84 -14.90 -13.27
N ASP A 97 -17.99 -14.81 -12.61
CA ASP A 97 -18.96 -13.74 -12.86
C ASP A 97 -18.45 -12.38 -12.37
N GLU A 98 -17.83 -12.33 -11.19
CA GLU A 98 -17.20 -11.10 -10.66
C GLU A 98 -16.05 -10.62 -11.53
N LEU A 99 -15.19 -11.53 -12.00
CA LEU A 99 -14.09 -11.19 -12.90
C LEU A 99 -14.60 -10.65 -14.23
N THR A 100 -15.67 -11.25 -14.77
CA THR A 100 -16.29 -10.79 -16.02
C THR A 100 -16.84 -9.38 -15.85
N ALA A 101 -17.61 -9.15 -14.78
CA ALA A 101 -18.16 -7.83 -14.47
C ALA A 101 -17.05 -6.78 -14.27
N PHE A 102 -16.01 -7.09 -13.48
CA PHE A 102 -14.87 -6.21 -13.24
C PHE A 102 -14.10 -5.90 -14.52
N SER A 103 -13.87 -6.90 -15.37
CA SER A 103 -13.21 -6.70 -16.66
C SER A 103 -14.03 -5.80 -17.58
N ASP A 104 -15.35 -5.94 -17.60
CA ASP A 104 -16.21 -5.13 -18.45
C ASP A 104 -16.33 -3.70 -17.93
N GLU A 105 -16.38 -3.51 -16.63
CA GLU A 105 -16.33 -2.19 -15.99
C GLU A 105 -15.03 -1.44 -16.37
N ILE A 106 -13.87 -2.10 -16.23
CA ILE A 106 -12.59 -1.52 -16.62
C ILE A 106 -12.59 -1.15 -18.11
N ARG A 107 -13.04 -2.07 -18.98
CA ARG A 107 -13.08 -1.83 -20.43
C ARG A 107 -13.90 -0.60 -20.79
N GLN A 108 -15.06 -0.42 -20.17
CA GLN A 108 -15.95 0.72 -20.40
C GLN A 108 -15.31 2.05 -19.98
N HIS A 109 -14.43 2.05 -18.97
CA HIS A 109 -13.76 3.25 -18.45
C HIS A 109 -12.35 3.48 -19.00
N THR A 110 -11.94 2.77 -20.05
CA THR A 110 -10.62 2.99 -20.69
C THR A 110 -10.52 4.28 -21.50
N LEU A 111 -11.66 4.86 -21.89
CA LEU A 111 -11.69 6.08 -22.70
C LEU A 111 -11.45 7.32 -21.83
N LEU A 112 -10.49 8.14 -22.23
CA LEU A 112 -10.21 9.42 -21.59
C LEU A 112 -11.14 10.52 -22.15
N HIS A 113 -11.47 11.49 -21.30
CA HIS A 113 -12.16 12.71 -21.74
C HIS A 113 -11.33 13.41 -22.84
N GLU A 114 -11.97 13.87 -23.93
CA GLU A 114 -11.25 14.45 -25.08
C GLU A 114 -10.43 15.72 -24.72
N GLU A 115 -10.86 16.47 -23.71
CA GLU A 115 -10.07 17.60 -23.20
C GLU A 115 -8.78 17.15 -22.49
N LEU A 116 -8.83 16.02 -21.77
CA LEU A 116 -7.64 15.41 -21.19
C LEU A 116 -6.73 14.82 -22.27
N ARG A 117 -7.27 14.34 -23.39
CA ARG A 117 -6.45 13.94 -24.54
C ARG A 117 -5.69 15.13 -25.14
N LYS A 118 -6.36 16.27 -25.34
CA LYS A 118 -5.74 17.51 -25.83
C LYS A 118 -4.72 18.09 -24.85
N PHE A 119 -4.88 17.84 -23.55
CA PHE A 119 -3.89 18.24 -22.55
C PHE A 119 -2.50 17.67 -22.86
N PHE A 120 -2.40 16.48 -23.46
CA PHE A 120 -1.11 15.91 -23.86
C PHE A 120 -0.41 16.71 -24.97
N ASP A 121 -1.15 17.43 -25.82
CA ASP A 121 -0.56 18.26 -26.89
C ASP A 121 0.20 19.48 -26.33
N GLY A 122 0.01 19.81 -25.05
CA GLY A 122 0.73 20.86 -24.36
C GLY A 122 2.17 20.50 -23.96
N PHE A 123 2.55 19.21 -24.00
CA PHE A 123 3.90 18.79 -23.66
C PHE A 123 4.86 18.89 -24.85
N PRO A 124 6.16 19.18 -24.60
CA PRO A 124 7.21 18.97 -25.58
C PRO A 124 7.21 17.51 -26.10
N ARG A 125 7.59 17.29 -27.36
CA ARG A 125 7.61 15.94 -27.97
C ARG A 125 8.58 14.97 -27.30
N ASP A 126 9.62 15.49 -26.65
CA ASP A 126 10.65 14.75 -25.94
C ASP A 126 10.46 14.80 -24.41
N ALA A 127 9.29 15.24 -23.94
CA ALA A 127 8.98 15.25 -22.52
C ALA A 127 9.11 13.84 -21.92
N HIS A 128 9.76 13.77 -20.76
CA HIS A 128 9.97 12.51 -20.08
C HIS A 128 8.62 11.90 -19.67
N PRO A 129 8.32 10.61 -19.98
CA PRO A 129 7.00 10.01 -19.74
C PRO A 129 6.50 10.10 -18.30
N MET A 130 7.40 10.03 -17.30
CA MET A 130 7.01 10.20 -15.90
C MET A 130 6.49 11.59 -15.57
N ALA A 131 7.06 12.65 -16.17
CA ALA A 131 6.56 14.01 -15.98
C ALA A 131 5.15 14.12 -16.55
N VAL A 132 4.97 13.65 -17.79
CA VAL A 132 3.67 13.61 -18.49
C VAL A 132 2.63 12.82 -17.68
N LEU A 133 2.96 11.62 -17.19
CA LEU A 133 2.08 10.79 -16.37
C LEU A 133 1.67 11.51 -15.08
N SER A 134 2.62 12.05 -14.32
CA SER A 134 2.33 12.71 -13.05
C SER A 134 1.42 13.93 -13.21
N SER A 135 1.65 14.72 -14.26
CA SER A 135 0.82 15.87 -14.60
C SER A 135 -0.57 15.45 -15.08
N ALA A 136 -0.68 14.43 -15.93
CA ALA A 136 -1.96 13.94 -16.42
C ALA A 136 -2.83 13.32 -15.31
N VAL A 137 -2.24 12.53 -14.40
CA VAL A 137 -2.95 11.97 -13.24
C VAL A 137 -3.43 13.08 -12.31
N SER A 138 -2.61 14.12 -12.10
CA SER A 138 -3.02 15.28 -11.31
C SER A 138 -4.19 16.02 -11.98
N ALA A 139 -4.12 16.24 -13.28
CA ALA A 139 -5.20 16.85 -14.06
C ALA A 139 -6.49 16.01 -14.06
N LEU A 140 -6.40 14.68 -13.96
CA LEU A 140 -7.57 13.79 -13.92
C LEU A 140 -8.57 14.18 -12.82
N SER A 141 -8.07 14.62 -11.66
CA SER A 141 -8.90 15.10 -10.54
C SER A 141 -9.82 16.27 -10.87
N THR A 142 -9.52 17.06 -11.91
CA THR A 142 -10.40 18.16 -12.33
C THR A 142 -11.56 17.70 -13.20
N PHE A 143 -11.44 16.52 -13.81
CA PHE A 143 -12.46 15.91 -14.68
C PHE A 143 -13.33 14.88 -13.95
N TYR A 144 -12.85 14.36 -12.81
CA TYR A 144 -13.56 13.42 -11.94
C TYR A 144 -13.56 13.99 -10.51
N GLN A 145 -14.53 14.85 -10.21
CA GLN A 145 -14.58 15.66 -8.97
C GLN A 145 -15.31 14.98 -7.81
N ASP A 146 -15.82 13.78 -8.02
CA ASP A 146 -16.60 13.00 -7.04
C ASP A 146 -15.81 11.82 -6.48
#